data_AF-A0A3N1XSC8-F1
#
_entry.id   AF-A0A3N1XSC8-F1
#
_cell.length_a   1.000
_cell.length_b   1.000
_cell.length_c   1.000
_cell.angle_alpha   90.00
_cell.angle_beta   90.00
_cell.angle_gamma   90.00
#
_symmetry.space_group_name_H-M   'P 1'
#
loop_
_entity.id
_entity.type
_entity.pdbx_description
1 polymer ?
#
loop_
_entity_poly.entity_id
_entity_poly.type
_entity_poly.pdbx_seq_one_letter_code
_entity_poly.pdbx_strand_id
1 'polypeptide(L)'
;MIDLTKTLTVFIGRRGEHHYRHIEFDVSSLLKDEHPSSALHAFYKRPDGITYPVVTNYNNGILIWSPSSTDTATVGVGRLEIRVVNGEVIGKSVNILTIVEPALDDGGSAPPDPPAQEWVNQVLMALAEIDVDGQLSMLEAILSRIGNSTDYWSAYKTVLGYANNSYQHTHSQARCYPTLTDGIQLSTGNTSWALGDYTEIIPTGVIPNAYDIHWINFETASSSGIYEIHIFAGEPGQETLLAQVRTTRDNNQYGISSVPIQMPIQPPNARLSARIASSSANRNITLSVYYHIYGEGQ
;
A
#
# COMPACT_ATOMS: atom_id res chain seq x y z
N MET A 1 -37.54 9.67 -46.79
CA MET A 1 -39.00 9.82 -46.82
C MET A 1 -39.60 8.97 -47.94
N ILE A 2 -40.58 8.13 -47.60
CA ILE A 2 -41.22 7.15 -48.48
C ILE A 2 -42.56 7.70 -48.97
N ASP A 3 -42.72 7.75 -50.29
CA ASP A 3 -43.93 8.23 -50.97
C ASP A 3 -44.97 7.11 -51.06
N LEU A 4 -46.09 7.25 -50.35
CA LEU A 4 -47.14 6.24 -50.28
C LEU A 4 -47.99 6.10 -51.56
N THR A 5 -47.72 6.89 -52.61
CA THR A 5 -48.37 6.75 -53.92
C THR A 5 -47.64 5.77 -54.85
N LYS A 6 -46.48 5.25 -54.44
CA LYS A 6 -45.65 4.35 -55.25
C LYS A 6 -45.41 3.03 -54.53
N THR A 7 -45.44 1.92 -55.27
CA THR A 7 -44.98 0.63 -54.75
C THR A 7 -43.49 0.72 -54.43
N LEU A 8 -43.12 0.46 -53.17
CA LEU A 8 -41.76 0.60 -52.68
C LEU A 8 -41.36 -0.62 -51.84
N THR A 9 -40.06 -0.90 -51.85
CA THR A 9 -39.41 -1.88 -50.98
C THR A 9 -38.51 -1.15 -49.99
N VAL A 10 -38.62 -1.49 -48.71
CA VAL A 10 -37.96 -0.77 -47.61
C VAL A 10 -37.18 -1.76 -46.76
N PHE A 11 -35.90 -1.48 -46.56
CA PHE A 11 -35.07 -2.22 -45.61
C PHE A 11 -35.33 -1.71 -44.19
N ILE A 12 -35.73 -2.60 -43.28
CA ILE A 12 -36.17 -2.22 -41.92
C ILE A 12 -35.17 -2.57 -40.82
N GLY A 13 -34.14 -3.37 -41.11
CA GLY A 13 -33.08 -3.73 -40.17
C GLY A 13 -32.58 -5.16 -40.35
N ARG A 14 -31.54 -5.52 -39.58
CA ARG A 14 -31.07 -6.91 -39.47
C ARG A 14 -31.77 -7.64 -38.33
N ARG A 15 -31.75 -8.98 -38.36
CA ARG A 15 -32.25 -9.81 -37.26
C ARG A 15 -31.66 -9.36 -35.92
N GLY A 16 -32.51 -9.07 -34.94
CA GLY A 16 -32.12 -8.60 -33.60
C GLY A 16 -31.89 -7.09 -33.46
N GLU A 17 -31.78 -6.35 -34.57
CA GLU A 17 -31.69 -4.88 -34.57
C GLU A 17 -33.00 -4.27 -34.06
N HIS A 18 -32.95 -3.34 -33.11
CA HIS A 18 -34.14 -2.72 -32.52
C HIS A 18 -33.94 -1.23 -32.26
N HIS A 19 -34.93 -0.42 -32.62
CA HIS A 19 -35.00 1.03 -32.48
C HIS A 19 -33.85 1.85 -33.09
N TYR A 20 -32.95 1.22 -33.86
CA TYR A 20 -31.83 1.90 -34.51
C TYR A 20 -32.26 2.71 -35.74
N ARG A 21 -33.28 2.25 -36.48
CA ARG A 21 -33.77 2.89 -37.70
C ARG A 21 -35.01 3.73 -37.43
N HIS A 22 -35.14 4.80 -38.21
CA HIS A 22 -36.33 5.63 -38.30
C HIS A 22 -36.81 5.63 -39.75
N ILE A 23 -37.94 4.99 -39.99
CA ILE A 23 -38.56 4.88 -41.31
C ILE A 23 -39.66 5.93 -41.41
N GLU A 24 -39.45 6.89 -42.30
CA GLU A 24 -40.32 8.06 -42.46
C GLU A 24 -41.20 7.91 -43.70
N PHE A 25 -42.52 7.96 -43.51
CA PHE A 25 -43.54 7.86 -44.54
C PHE A 25 -44.25 9.20 -44.73
N ASP A 26 -44.33 9.68 -45.96
CA ASP A 26 -45.19 10.82 -46.31
C ASP A 26 -46.64 10.37 -46.38
N VAL A 27 -47.45 10.82 -45.41
CA VAL A 27 -48.88 10.46 -45.29
C VAL A 27 -49.81 11.54 -45.84
N SER A 28 -49.28 12.58 -46.48
CA SER A 28 -50.08 13.72 -46.99
C SER A 28 -51.17 13.28 -47.95
N SER A 29 -50.89 12.26 -48.78
CA SER A 29 -51.86 11.69 -49.73
C SER A 29 -53.07 11.01 -49.06
N LEU A 30 -52.90 10.54 -47.81
CA LEU A 30 -53.93 9.89 -47.01
C LEU A 30 -54.73 10.87 -46.14
N LEU A 31 -54.13 12.02 -45.81
CA LEU A 31 -54.71 12.97 -44.84
C LEU A 31 -55.60 14.07 -45.44
N LYS A 32 -55.68 14.19 -46.79
CA LYS A 32 -56.45 15.21 -47.57
C LYS A 32 -57.48 15.99 -46.73
N ASP A 33 -57.05 17.11 -46.14
CA ASP A 33 -57.73 18.14 -45.32
C ASP A 33 -58.85 17.76 -44.32
N GLU A 34 -59.22 16.49 -44.17
CA GLU A 34 -60.44 16.06 -43.49
C GLU A 34 -60.23 14.97 -42.41
N HIS A 35 -58.99 14.50 -42.20
CA HIS A 35 -58.72 13.41 -41.26
C HIS A 35 -57.67 13.78 -40.22
N PRO A 36 -57.94 13.59 -38.90
CA PRO A 36 -56.95 13.86 -37.86
C PRO A 36 -55.80 12.84 -37.94
N SER A 37 -54.58 13.25 -37.58
CA SER A 37 -53.42 12.36 -37.56
C SER A 37 -53.59 11.16 -36.61
N SER A 38 -54.45 11.29 -35.58
CA SER A 38 -54.81 10.19 -34.67
C SER A 38 -55.56 9.04 -35.35
N ALA A 39 -56.08 9.25 -36.56
CA ALA A 39 -56.72 8.20 -37.36
C ALA A 39 -55.71 7.30 -38.11
N LEU A 40 -54.42 7.62 -38.08
CA LEU A 40 -53.37 6.87 -38.78
C LEU A 40 -52.90 5.65 -37.99
N HIS A 41 -52.90 4.50 -38.65
CA HIS A 41 -52.39 3.25 -38.09
C HIS A 41 -51.54 2.51 -39.13
N ALA A 42 -50.32 2.17 -38.76
CA ALA A 42 -49.45 1.32 -39.57
C ALA A 42 -49.61 -0.14 -39.13
N PHE A 43 -49.92 -1.03 -40.08
CA PHE A 43 -50.03 -2.47 -39.87
C PHE A 43 -48.89 -3.17 -40.57
N TYR A 44 -48.11 -3.94 -39.81
CA TYR A 44 -47.01 -4.72 -40.32
C TYR A 44 -47.36 -6.20 -40.33
N LYS A 45 -47.17 -6.84 -41.48
CA LYS A 45 -47.15 -8.29 -41.64
C LYS A 45 -45.70 -8.73 -41.74
N ARG A 46 -45.20 -9.36 -40.68
CA ARG A 46 -43.84 -9.87 -40.55
C ARG A 46 -43.60 -11.06 -41.51
N PRO A 47 -42.34 -11.42 -41.86
CA PRO A 47 -42.08 -12.51 -42.81
C PRO A 47 -42.67 -13.88 -42.45
N ASP A 48 -42.91 -14.14 -41.15
CA ASP A 48 -43.59 -15.35 -40.64
C ASP A 48 -45.12 -15.31 -40.81
N GLY A 49 -45.67 -14.22 -41.34
CA GLY A 49 -47.09 -14.06 -41.65
C GLY A 49 -47.92 -13.42 -40.54
N ILE A 50 -47.36 -13.18 -39.36
CA ILE A 50 -48.06 -12.53 -38.24
C ILE A 50 -48.28 -11.05 -38.59
N THR A 51 -49.52 -10.56 -38.41
CA THR A 51 -49.89 -9.17 -38.70
C THR A 51 -50.32 -8.45 -37.44
N TYR A 52 -49.77 -7.26 -37.19
CA TYR A 52 -50.08 -6.45 -36.01
C TYR A 52 -49.87 -4.95 -36.30
N PRO A 53 -50.54 -4.05 -35.54
CA PRO A 53 -50.25 -2.64 -35.61
C PRO A 53 -48.87 -2.36 -35.01
N VAL A 54 -48.07 -1.50 -35.66
CA VAL A 54 -46.78 -1.05 -35.16
C VAL A 54 -46.89 0.33 -34.53
N VAL A 55 -46.03 0.59 -33.54
CA VAL A 55 -45.96 1.90 -32.88
C VAL A 55 -45.31 2.90 -33.83
N THR A 56 -45.99 4.02 -34.05
CA THR A 56 -45.52 5.10 -34.92
C THR A 56 -45.69 6.44 -34.24
N ASN A 57 -44.86 7.40 -34.62
CA ASN A 57 -44.97 8.79 -34.19
C ASN A 57 -45.30 9.65 -35.41
N TYR A 58 -46.24 10.58 -35.25
CA TYR A 58 -46.59 11.53 -36.30
C TYR A 58 -45.95 12.89 -36.05
N ASN A 59 -45.37 13.49 -37.08
CA ASN A 59 -44.86 14.85 -37.04
C ASN A 59 -45.06 15.54 -38.40
N ASN A 60 -45.86 16.60 -38.45
CA ASN A 60 -46.04 17.48 -39.61
C ASN A 60 -46.14 16.77 -40.99
N GLY A 61 -47.11 15.87 -41.14
CA GLY A 61 -47.35 15.14 -42.40
C GLY A 61 -46.49 13.88 -42.60
N ILE A 62 -45.62 13.56 -41.64
CA ILE A 62 -44.72 12.41 -41.68
C ILE A 62 -45.09 11.43 -40.57
N LEU A 63 -45.30 10.16 -40.93
CA LEU A 63 -45.44 9.07 -39.98
C LEU A 63 -44.09 8.35 -39.86
N ILE A 64 -43.57 8.22 -38.64
CA ILE A 64 -42.25 7.67 -38.34
C ILE A 64 -42.43 6.35 -37.62
N TRP A 65 -41.86 5.27 -38.17
CA TRP A 65 -41.78 3.97 -37.53
C TRP A 65 -40.33 3.65 -37.15
N SER A 66 -40.13 3.20 -35.92
CA SER A 66 -38.85 2.66 -35.45
C SER A 66 -39.00 1.17 -35.18
N PRO A 67 -38.56 0.30 -36.11
CA PRO A 67 -38.67 -1.16 -35.97
C PRO A 67 -38.09 -1.64 -34.64
N SER A 68 -38.90 -2.37 -33.88
CA SER A 68 -38.55 -3.02 -32.63
C SER A 68 -37.87 -4.38 -32.87
N SER A 69 -37.40 -5.01 -31.79
CA SER A 69 -36.86 -6.38 -31.85
C SER A 69 -37.91 -7.40 -32.30
N THR A 70 -39.21 -7.12 -32.10
CA THR A 70 -40.30 -7.96 -32.61
C THR A 70 -40.43 -7.83 -34.12
N ASP A 71 -40.23 -6.63 -34.67
CA ASP A 71 -40.36 -6.35 -36.10
C ASP A 71 -39.25 -7.02 -36.92
N THR A 72 -38.04 -7.09 -36.35
CA THR A 72 -36.84 -7.68 -36.96
C THR A 72 -36.58 -9.13 -36.54
N ALA A 73 -37.46 -9.75 -35.75
CA ALA A 73 -37.24 -11.10 -35.21
C ALA A 73 -37.09 -12.20 -36.28
N THR A 74 -37.65 -12.00 -37.48
CA THR A 74 -37.65 -12.99 -38.55
C THR A 74 -37.06 -12.41 -39.83
N VAL A 75 -36.01 -13.04 -40.33
CA VAL A 75 -35.38 -12.70 -41.62
C VAL A 75 -36.35 -12.98 -42.76
N GLY A 76 -36.39 -12.08 -43.75
CA GLY A 76 -37.17 -12.27 -44.97
C GLY A 76 -37.98 -11.04 -45.37
N VAL A 77 -38.99 -11.27 -46.21
CA VAL A 77 -39.82 -10.21 -46.79
C VAL A 77 -41.15 -10.11 -46.06
N GLY A 78 -41.41 -8.93 -45.47
CA GLY A 78 -42.68 -8.57 -44.85
C GLY A 78 -43.46 -7.56 -45.69
N ARG A 79 -44.57 -7.07 -45.14
CA ARG A 79 -45.44 -6.07 -45.78
C ARG A 79 -45.96 -5.06 -44.78
N LEU A 80 -45.92 -3.79 -45.11
CA LEU A 80 -46.51 -2.71 -44.31
C LEU A 80 -47.65 -2.04 -45.09
N GLU A 81 -48.73 -1.70 -44.38
CA GLU A 81 -49.84 -0.90 -44.90
C GLU A 81 -50.20 0.17 -43.87
N ILE A 82 -50.27 1.43 -44.30
CA ILE A 82 -50.73 2.55 -43.46
C ILE A 82 -52.20 2.79 -43.78
N ARG A 83 -53.01 2.88 -42.74
CA ARG A 83 -54.46 3.06 -42.83
C ARG A 83 -54.89 4.35 -42.15
N VAL A 84 -55.90 4.98 -42.70
CA VAL A 84 -56.70 6.01 -42.03
C VAL A 84 -58.02 5.37 -41.63
N VAL A 85 -58.41 5.49 -40.36
CA VAL A 85 -59.70 5.01 -39.84
C VAL A 85 -60.40 6.15 -39.09
N ASN A 86 -61.48 6.68 -39.64
CA ASN A 86 -62.28 7.75 -39.04
C ASN A 86 -63.78 7.44 -39.18
N GLY A 87 -64.41 6.96 -38.10
CA GLY A 87 -65.78 6.44 -38.16
C GLY A 87 -65.88 5.23 -39.10
N GLU A 88 -66.74 5.31 -40.11
CA GLU A 88 -66.90 4.27 -41.15
C GLU A 88 -65.92 4.43 -42.33
N VAL A 89 -65.14 5.52 -42.38
CA VAL A 89 -64.20 5.79 -43.47
C VAL A 89 -62.89 5.04 -43.24
N ILE A 90 -62.50 4.22 -44.22
CA ILE A 90 -61.21 3.51 -44.25
C ILE A 90 -60.44 3.87 -45.51
N GLY A 91 -59.33 4.59 -45.33
CA GLY A 91 -58.32 4.83 -46.37
C GLY A 91 -57.13 3.88 -46.18
N LYS A 92 -56.50 3.45 -47.27
CA LYS A 92 -55.32 2.56 -47.23
C LYS A 92 -54.23 3.06 -48.15
N SER A 93 -52.97 2.96 -47.70
CA SER A 93 -51.80 3.14 -48.55
C SER A 93 -51.64 1.99 -49.53
N VAL A 94 -50.72 2.14 -50.47
CA VAL A 94 -50.14 0.99 -51.18
C VAL A 94 -49.50 0.01 -50.19
N ASN A 95 -49.37 -1.25 -50.60
CA ASN A 95 -48.66 -2.26 -49.84
C ASN A 95 -47.14 -2.08 -50.02
N ILE A 96 -46.43 -1.78 -48.94
CA ILE A 96 -44.98 -1.55 -48.94
C ILE A 96 -44.30 -2.88 -48.60
N LEU A 97 -43.39 -3.35 -49.44
CA LEU A 97 -42.57 -4.51 -49.11
C LEU A 97 -41.52 -4.11 -48.09
N THR A 98 -41.33 -4.91 -47.04
CA THR A 98 -40.25 -4.70 -46.07
C THR A 98 -39.23 -5.83 -46.17
N ILE A 99 -37.96 -5.54 -45.90
CA ILE A 99 -36.88 -6.53 -45.87
C ILE A 99 -36.21 -6.50 -44.49
N VAL A 100 -36.11 -7.67 -43.87
CA VAL A 100 -35.23 -7.97 -42.73
C VAL A 100 -34.07 -8.84 -43.23
N GLU A 101 -32.84 -8.37 -43.06
CA GLU A 101 -31.62 -9.11 -43.44
C GLU A 101 -31.11 -9.98 -42.27
N PRO A 102 -30.35 -11.06 -42.53
CA PRO A 102 -29.62 -11.76 -41.48
C PRO A 102 -28.55 -10.86 -40.84
N ALA A 103 -28.32 -11.02 -39.53
CA ALA A 103 -27.16 -10.47 -38.83
C ALA A 103 -25.95 -11.41 -38.97
N LEU A 104 -24.74 -10.92 -38.71
CA LEU A 104 -23.54 -11.76 -38.66
C LEU A 104 -23.57 -12.72 -37.47
N ASP A 105 -24.16 -12.28 -36.37
CA ASP A 105 -24.46 -13.06 -35.17
C ASP A 105 -25.67 -12.40 -34.47
N ASP A 106 -26.46 -13.18 -33.71
CA ASP A 106 -27.66 -12.72 -33.00
C ASP A 106 -27.32 -11.86 -31.76
N GLY A 107 -26.06 -11.45 -31.59
CA GLY A 107 -25.59 -10.58 -30.50
C GLY A 107 -25.64 -11.25 -29.13
N GLY A 108 -25.49 -12.58 -29.09
CA GLY A 108 -25.52 -13.34 -27.85
C GLY A 108 -24.37 -12.96 -26.92
N SER A 109 -24.62 -12.95 -25.61
CA SER A 109 -23.58 -12.81 -24.58
C SER A 109 -22.79 -14.10 -24.34
N ALA A 110 -22.87 -15.06 -25.26
CA ALA A 110 -22.15 -16.32 -25.17
C ALA A 110 -20.66 -16.07 -25.43
N PRO A 111 -19.75 -16.78 -24.73
CA PRO A 111 -18.33 -16.64 -24.96
C PRO A 111 -18.00 -16.92 -26.44
N PRO A 112 -17.05 -16.18 -27.03
CA PRO A 112 -16.78 -16.25 -28.46
C PRO A 112 -16.20 -17.61 -28.87
N ASP A 113 -16.42 -17.97 -30.13
CA ASP A 113 -16.00 -19.22 -30.76
C ASP A 113 -14.47 -19.48 -30.71
N PRO A 114 -14.01 -20.73 -30.96
CA PRO A 114 -12.71 -21.28 -30.51
C PRO A 114 -11.44 -20.42 -30.66
N PRO A 115 -11.21 -19.64 -31.73
CA PRO A 115 -10.02 -18.80 -31.84
C PRO A 115 -9.92 -17.72 -30.75
N ALA A 116 -11.05 -17.20 -30.29
CA ALA A 116 -11.06 -16.20 -29.21
C ALA A 116 -10.87 -16.85 -27.83
N GLN A 117 -11.36 -18.09 -27.65
CA GLN A 117 -11.15 -18.85 -26.40
C GLN A 117 -9.67 -19.21 -26.20
N GLU A 118 -8.94 -19.55 -27.27
CA GLU A 118 -7.50 -19.79 -27.21
C GLU A 118 -6.72 -18.55 -26.77
N TRP A 119 -7.06 -17.37 -27.32
CA TRP A 119 -6.47 -16.10 -26.89
C TRP A 119 -6.80 -15.80 -25.41
N VAL A 120 -8.04 -15.98 -24.98
CA VAL A 120 -8.43 -15.79 -23.57
C VAL A 120 -7.63 -16.73 -22.65
N ASN A 121 -7.45 -17.99 -23.03
CA ASN A 121 -6.66 -18.95 -22.25
C ASN A 121 -5.19 -18.51 -22.14
N GLN A 122 -4.59 -18.01 -23.23
CA GLN A 122 -3.23 -17.46 -23.18
C GLN A 122 -3.13 -16.26 -22.23
N VAL A 123 -4.11 -15.36 -22.24
CA VAL A 123 -4.17 -14.22 -21.30
C VAL A 123 -4.28 -14.72 -19.85
N LEU A 124 -5.14 -15.70 -19.57
CA LEU A 124 -5.31 -16.25 -18.23
C LEU A 124 -4.05 -16.98 -17.74
N MET A 125 -3.36 -17.70 -18.62
CA MET A 125 -2.08 -18.34 -18.30
C MET A 125 -1.01 -17.29 -17.95
N ALA A 126 -0.86 -16.25 -18.79
CA ALA A 126 0.07 -15.16 -18.52
C ALA A 126 -0.25 -14.42 -17.22
N LEU A 127 -1.55 -14.25 -16.88
CA LEU A 127 -1.97 -13.66 -15.61
C LEU A 127 -1.60 -14.55 -14.41
N ALA A 128 -1.77 -15.87 -14.55
CA ALA A 128 -1.47 -16.84 -13.49
C ALA A 128 0.04 -16.97 -13.21
N GLU A 129 0.90 -16.59 -14.16
CA GLU A 129 2.35 -16.53 -13.98
C GLU A 129 2.83 -15.30 -13.18
N ILE A 130 1.97 -14.29 -12.99
CA ILE A 130 2.33 -13.10 -12.21
C ILE A 130 2.34 -13.44 -10.72
N ASP A 131 3.53 -13.62 -10.17
CA ASP A 131 3.76 -13.85 -8.74
C ASP A 131 3.75 -12.54 -7.94
N VAL A 132 2.54 -12.00 -7.70
CA VAL A 132 2.36 -10.79 -6.89
C VAL A 132 2.78 -11.03 -5.43
N ASP A 133 2.46 -12.20 -4.89
CA ASP A 133 2.72 -12.54 -3.48
C ASP A 133 4.23 -12.68 -3.22
N GLY A 134 4.97 -13.30 -4.14
CA GLY A 134 6.43 -13.38 -4.07
C GLY A 134 7.09 -12.01 -4.16
N GLN A 135 6.61 -11.13 -5.05
CA GLN A 135 7.12 -9.75 -5.14
C GLN A 135 6.83 -8.95 -3.85
N LEU A 136 5.65 -9.09 -3.28
CA LEU A 136 5.29 -8.45 -2.02
C LEU A 136 6.16 -8.96 -0.86
N SER A 137 6.35 -10.28 -0.77
CA SER A 137 7.21 -10.92 0.22
C SER A 137 8.66 -10.44 0.14
N MET A 138 9.20 -10.29 -1.08
CA MET A 138 10.54 -9.71 -1.28
C MET A 138 10.62 -8.25 -0.82
N LEU A 139 9.59 -7.45 -1.12
CA LEU A 139 9.53 -6.06 -0.69
C LEU A 139 9.48 -5.95 0.84
N GLU A 140 8.67 -6.77 1.51
CA GLU A 140 8.58 -6.83 2.98
C GLU A 140 9.92 -7.24 3.58
N ALA A 141 10.61 -8.23 3.00
CA ALA A 141 11.94 -8.62 3.43
C ALA A 141 12.94 -7.47 3.32
N ILE A 142 12.94 -6.71 2.22
CA ILE A 142 13.83 -5.55 2.03
C ILE A 142 13.51 -4.46 3.07
N LEU A 143 12.23 -4.10 3.22
CA LEU A 143 11.80 -3.08 4.17
C LEU A 143 12.16 -3.45 5.61
N SER A 144 12.04 -4.73 5.98
CA SER A 144 12.45 -5.21 7.31
C SER A 144 13.96 -5.05 7.59
N ARG A 145 14.80 -5.06 6.54
CA ARG A 145 16.26 -4.87 6.67
C ARG A 145 16.65 -3.40 6.68
N ILE A 146 15.96 -2.57 5.91
CA ILE A 146 16.17 -1.12 5.89
C ILE A 146 15.74 -0.52 7.23
N GLY A 147 14.56 -0.91 7.71
CA GLY A 147 13.96 -0.36 8.91
C GLY A 147 12.98 0.78 8.63
N ASN A 148 12.59 1.49 9.68
CA ASN A 148 11.73 2.68 9.58
C ASN A 148 12.23 3.83 10.47
N SER A 149 11.52 4.96 10.44
CA SER A 149 11.89 6.17 11.19
C SER A 149 11.87 6.00 12.72
N THR A 150 11.31 4.91 13.23
CA THR A 150 11.26 4.58 14.66
C THR A 150 12.37 3.63 15.12
N ASP A 151 13.25 3.20 14.20
CA ASP A 151 14.40 2.37 14.54
C ASP A 151 15.52 3.25 15.13
N TYR A 152 15.34 3.69 16.37
CA TYR A 152 16.24 4.66 17.02
C TYR A 152 17.52 4.04 17.58
N TRP A 153 17.67 2.70 17.58
CA TRP A 153 18.89 2.05 18.02
C TRP A 153 19.08 0.66 17.39
N SER A 154 20.31 0.13 17.49
CA SER A 154 20.77 -1.07 16.77
C SER A 154 20.18 -2.39 17.24
N ALA A 155 19.34 -2.41 18.28
CA ALA A 155 18.66 -3.65 18.71
C ALA A 155 17.71 -4.21 17.65
N TYR A 156 17.15 -3.35 16.79
CA TYR A 156 16.32 -3.76 15.66
C TYR A 156 17.15 -4.38 14.52
N LYS A 157 18.48 -4.21 14.54
CA LYS A 157 19.43 -4.73 13.52
C LYS A 157 19.04 -4.34 12.10
N THR A 158 18.50 -3.13 11.94
CA THR A 158 18.17 -2.52 10.65
C THR A 158 19.23 -1.50 10.25
N VAL A 159 19.33 -1.19 8.95
CA VAL A 159 20.27 -0.18 8.44
C VAL A 159 20.03 1.18 9.10
N LEU A 160 18.76 1.60 9.20
CA LEU A 160 18.39 2.84 9.88
C LEU A 160 18.74 2.80 11.38
N GLY A 161 18.54 1.67 12.05
CA GLY A 161 18.96 1.48 13.44
C GLY A 161 20.46 1.67 13.67
N TYR A 162 21.30 1.13 12.78
CA TYR A 162 22.76 1.32 12.84
C TYR A 162 23.18 2.77 12.50
N ALA A 163 22.52 3.40 11.53
CA ALA A 163 22.78 4.79 11.16
C ALA A 163 22.43 5.76 12.31
N ASN A 164 21.25 5.60 12.91
CA ASN A 164 20.82 6.39 14.07
C ASN A 164 21.76 6.19 15.27
N ASN A 165 22.19 4.96 15.52
CA ASN A 165 23.17 4.68 16.55
C ASN A 165 24.49 5.44 16.32
N SER A 166 25.01 5.41 15.08
CA SER A 166 26.24 6.12 14.72
C SER A 166 26.10 7.64 14.85
N TYR A 167 24.96 8.18 14.44
CA TYR A 167 24.64 9.59 14.61
C TYR A 167 24.62 9.97 16.10
N GLN A 168 23.90 9.22 16.93
CA GLN A 168 23.81 9.48 18.37
C GLN A 168 25.16 9.32 19.06
N HIS A 169 25.95 8.31 18.70
CA HIS A 169 27.31 8.11 19.24
C HIS A 169 28.25 9.29 18.95
N THR A 170 27.99 10.06 17.89
CA THR A 170 28.82 11.20 17.49
C THR A 170 28.25 12.54 17.96
N HIS A 171 26.93 12.69 17.97
CA HIS A 171 26.24 13.97 18.10
C HIS A 171 25.29 14.07 19.30
N SER A 172 25.03 12.98 20.02
CA SER A 172 24.19 13.05 21.22
C SER A 172 24.87 13.80 22.35
N GLN A 173 24.06 14.28 23.28
CA GLN A 173 24.57 14.94 24.47
C GLN A 173 25.32 13.94 25.35
N ALA A 174 26.56 14.30 25.68
CA ALA A 174 27.31 13.60 26.70
C ALA A 174 26.81 13.88 28.11
N ARG A 175 26.87 12.87 28.98
CA ARG A 175 26.42 12.94 30.37
C ARG A 175 27.48 12.38 31.32
N CYS A 176 27.34 12.69 32.61
CA CYS A 176 28.23 12.20 33.66
C CYS A 176 27.40 11.59 34.80
N TYR A 177 27.86 10.45 35.33
CA TYR A 177 27.29 9.80 36.51
C TYR A 177 28.39 9.44 37.51
N PRO A 178 28.18 9.63 38.83
CA PRO A 178 27.06 10.30 39.47
C PRO A 178 26.90 11.77 39.03
N THR A 179 25.66 12.26 38.95
CA THR A 179 25.38 13.61 38.49
C THR A 179 25.41 14.59 39.65
N LEU A 180 26.22 15.65 39.55
CA LEU A 180 26.33 16.73 40.56
C LEU A 180 26.69 16.24 41.97
N THR A 181 27.47 15.16 42.07
CA THR A 181 28.00 14.63 43.33
C THR A 181 29.33 13.94 43.07
N ASP A 182 30.10 13.72 44.13
CA ASP A 182 31.36 12.97 44.08
C ASP A 182 31.14 11.57 43.48
N GLY A 183 32.20 11.07 42.86
CA GLY A 183 32.24 9.75 42.25
C GLY A 183 32.12 8.62 43.27
N ILE A 184 32.12 7.41 42.73
CA ILE A 184 31.96 6.18 43.47
C ILE A 184 33.35 5.68 43.84
N GLN A 185 33.57 5.40 45.12
CA GLN A 185 34.84 4.85 45.61
C GLN A 185 34.86 3.33 45.47
N LEU A 186 35.93 2.82 44.87
CA LEU A 186 36.23 1.40 44.76
C LEU A 186 37.50 1.07 45.55
N SER A 187 37.59 -0.15 46.06
CA SER A 187 38.76 -0.65 46.80
C SER A 187 39.42 -1.80 46.06
N THR A 188 40.75 -1.89 46.15
CA THR A 188 41.51 -3.02 45.60
C THR A 188 41.41 -4.23 46.52
N GLY A 189 41.88 -5.39 46.05
CA GLY A 189 42.16 -6.52 46.91
C GLY A 189 43.32 -6.26 47.88
N ASN A 190 43.52 -7.24 48.75
CA ASN A 190 44.43 -7.21 49.91
C ASN A 190 45.91 -7.39 49.51
N THR A 191 46.17 -7.69 48.24
CA THR A 191 47.50 -7.90 47.66
C THR A 191 47.63 -7.11 46.35
N SER A 192 48.86 -6.93 45.89
CA SER A 192 49.13 -6.31 44.59
C SER A 192 48.48 -7.12 43.46
N TRP A 193 47.87 -6.43 42.51
CA TRP A 193 47.14 -6.97 41.36
C TRP A 193 45.97 -7.90 41.69
N ALA A 194 45.44 -7.84 42.92
CA ALA A 194 44.19 -8.49 43.28
C ALA A 194 43.01 -7.54 43.03
N LEU A 195 42.01 -8.02 42.29
CA LEU A 195 40.74 -7.32 42.13
C LEU A 195 40.00 -7.28 43.47
N GLY A 196 39.51 -6.11 43.85
CA GLY A 196 38.60 -5.97 44.98
C GLY A 196 37.20 -6.51 44.69
N ASP A 197 36.25 -6.16 45.54
CA ASP A 197 34.84 -6.57 45.41
C ASP A 197 34.13 -5.80 44.30
N TYR A 198 33.03 -6.37 43.81
CA TYR A 198 32.13 -5.68 42.90
C TYR A 198 31.54 -4.46 43.60
N THR A 199 31.78 -3.29 43.02
CA THR A 199 31.14 -2.03 43.43
C THR A 199 30.20 -1.61 42.33
N GLU A 200 28.94 -1.36 42.65
CA GLU A 200 27.98 -0.86 41.68
C GLU A 200 28.34 0.57 41.27
N ILE A 201 28.50 0.79 39.96
CA ILE A 201 28.85 2.09 39.40
C ILE A 201 27.71 2.74 38.61
N ILE A 202 26.76 1.93 38.13
CA ILE A 202 25.47 2.39 37.59
C ILE A 202 24.41 1.40 38.07
N PRO A 203 23.54 1.79 39.02
CA PRO A 203 22.43 0.96 39.46
C PRO A 203 21.39 0.71 38.36
N THR A 204 20.66 -0.40 38.46
CA THR A 204 19.51 -0.69 37.59
C THR A 204 18.50 0.45 37.65
N GLY A 205 17.97 0.86 36.50
CA GLY A 205 16.91 1.88 36.42
C GLY A 205 17.38 3.34 36.43
N VAL A 206 18.69 3.59 36.61
CA VAL A 206 19.23 4.96 36.66
C VAL A 206 19.31 5.60 35.28
N ILE A 207 19.67 4.83 34.25
CA ILE A 207 19.74 5.30 32.86
C ILE A 207 18.63 4.62 32.05
N PRO A 208 17.54 5.32 31.72
CA PRO A 208 16.37 4.74 31.07
C PRO A 208 16.55 4.43 29.59
N ASN A 209 17.63 4.93 28.98
CA ASN A 209 17.98 4.74 27.58
C ASN A 209 19.07 3.69 27.44
N ALA A 210 19.24 3.13 26.25
CA ALA A 210 20.47 2.39 25.94
C ALA A 210 21.67 3.34 26.05
N TYR A 211 22.83 2.85 26.47
CA TYR A 211 23.98 3.72 26.77
C TYR A 211 25.31 2.98 26.69
N ASP A 212 26.40 3.73 26.55
CA ASP A 212 27.77 3.23 26.66
C ASP A 212 28.65 4.23 27.42
N ILE A 213 29.75 3.76 28.01
CA ILE A 213 30.73 4.61 28.68
C ILE A 213 31.89 4.87 27.72
N HIS A 214 32.26 6.13 27.55
CA HIS A 214 33.42 6.53 26.75
C HIS A 214 34.62 6.92 27.59
N TRP A 215 34.41 7.40 28.81
CA TRP A 215 35.51 7.78 29.70
C TRP A 215 35.23 7.40 31.14
N ILE A 216 36.30 7.00 31.81
CA ILE A 216 36.35 6.93 33.27
C ILE A 216 37.10 8.14 33.77
N ASN A 217 36.43 8.96 34.56
CA ASN A 217 36.98 10.12 35.21
C ASN A 217 37.49 9.69 36.58
N PHE A 218 38.80 9.76 36.78
CA PHE A 218 39.40 9.44 38.06
C PHE A 218 39.52 10.70 38.90
N GLU A 219 38.82 10.73 40.03
CA GLU A 219 38.73 11.93 40.86
C GLU A 219 39.82 11.95 41.91
N THR A 220 39.96 10.84 42.65
CA THR A 220 40.95 10.69 43.71
C THR A 220 41.46 9.25 43.78
N ALA A 221 42.68 9.06 44.28
CA ALA A 221 43.18 7.75 44.70
C ALA A 221 43.95 7.90 46.01
N SER A 222 43.93 6.88 46.85
CA SER A 222 44.60 6.94 48.16
C SER A 222 46.12 7.08 48.10
N SER A 223 46.77 6.73 46.98
CA SER A 223 48.23 6.77 46.85
C SER A 223 48.68 6.75 45.40
N SER A 224 49.92 7.16 45.14
CA SER A 224 50.59 6.89 43.86
C SER A 224 50.65 5.39 43.58
N GLY A 225 50.47 5.03 42.31
CA GLY A 225 50.48 3.66 41.83
C GLY A 225 49.82 3.54 40.46
N ILE A 226 49.89 2.33 39.89
CA ILE A 226 49.14 1.97 38.69
C ILE A 226 47.84 1.30 39.16
N TYR A 227 46.73 1.65 38.52
CA TYR A 227 45.40 1.14 38.81
C TYR A 227 44.78 0.59 37.54
N GLU A 228 44.15 -0.58 37.64
CA GLU A 228 43.39 -1.20 36.56
C GLU A 228 41.95 -1.41 37.00
N ILE A 229 41.02 -0.99 36.16
CA ILE A 229 39.59 -0.98 36.43
C ILE A 229 38.94 -1.91 35.42
N HIS A 230 38.12 -2.82 35.91
CA HIS A 230 37.33 -3.75 35.12
C HIS A 230 35.86 -3.37 35.29
N ILE A 231 35.14 -3.16 34.19
CA ILE A 231 33.71 -2.84 34.19
C ILE A 231 32.94 -4.06 33.72
N PHE A 232 31.83 -4.34 34.40
CA PHE A 232 30.97 -5.49 34.15
C PHE A 232 29.51 -5.06 34.04
N ALA A 233 28.73 -5.79 33.22
CA ALA A 233 27.27 -5.73 33.22
C ALA A 233 26.67 -7.01 33.77
N GLY A 234 25.46 -6.90 34.31
CA GLY A 234 24.65 -8.03 34.75
C GLY A 234 24.28 -7.96 36.23
N GLU A 235 23.39 -8.87 36.62
CA GLU A 235 22.96 -9.02 38.00
C GLU A 235 24.11 -9.52 38.90
N PRO A 236 24.09 -9.18 40.20
CA PRO A 236 25.04 -9.71 41.17
C PRO A 236 25.22 -11.24 41.07
N GLY A 237 26.46 -11.68 40.83
CA GLY A 237 26.84 -13.08 40.65
C GLY A 237 26.75 -13.60 39.22
N GLN A 238 26.28 -12.79 38.26
CA GLN A 238 26.18 -13.12 36.83
C GLN A 238 26.90 -12.07 35.96
N GLU A 239 27.78 -11.26 36.56
CA GLU A 239 28.50 -10.20 35.89
C GLU A 239 29.39 -10.70 34.74
N THR A 240 29.28 -10.05 33.58
CA THR A 240 30.13 -10.28 32.41
C THR A 240 31.02 -9.06 32.18
N LEU A 241 32.32 -9.30 31.99
CA LEU A 241 33.30 -8.25 31.72
C LEU A 241 32.98 -7.54 30.39
N LEU A 242 32.92 -6.21 30.42
CA LEU A 242 32.65 -5.38 29.24
C LEU A 242 33.91 -4.69 28.73
N ALA A 243 34.69 -4.13 29.66
CA ALA A 243 35.85 -3.31 29.32
C ALA A 243 36.82 -3.21 30.48
N GLN A 244 38.07 -2.88 30.15
CA GLN A 244 39.14 -2.70 31.09
C GLN A 244 39.95 -1.48 30.70
N VAL A 245 40.39 -0.73 31.70
CA VAL A 245 41.20 0.46 31.50
C VAL A 245 42.22 0.60 32.62
N ARG A 246 43.34 1.27 32.34
CA ARG A 246 44.41 1.50 33.30
C ARG A 246 44.70 2.98 33.41
N THR A 247 44.98 3.42 34.62
CA THR A 247 45.49 4.76 34.91
C THR A 247 46.72 4.67 35.80
N THR A 248 47.55 5.71 35.77
CA THR A 248 48.70 5.85 36.66
C THR A 248 48.55 7.14 37.42
N ARG A 249 48.71 7.07 38.74
CA ARG A 249 48.84 8.23 39.61
C ARG A 249 50.26 8.29 40.13
N ASP A 250 50.94 9.41 39.94
CA ASP A 250 52.18 9.72 40.66
C ASP A 250 51.95 10.80 41.73
N ASN A 251 52.99 11.13 42.50
CA ASN A 251 52.90 12.15 43.57
C ASN A 251 52.97 13.59 43.05
N ASN A 252 53.28 13.79 41.77
CA ASN A 252 53.44 15.11 41.14
C ASN A 252 52.18 15.53 40.37
N GLN A 253 51.28 14.60 40.11
CA GLN A 253 49.97 14.86 39.51
C GLN A 253 49.00 15.40 40.55
N TYR A 254 48.54 16.64 40.35
CA TYR A 254 47.50 17.27 41.17
C TYR A 254 46.10 16.68 40.92
N GLY A 255 45.87 16.02 39.78
CA GLY A 255 44.63 15.33 39.43
C GLY A 255 44.93 14.07 38.60
N ILE A 256 44.04 13.09 38.64
CA ILE A 256 44.18 11.88 37.83
C ILE A 256 43.46 12.15 36.49
N SER A 257 44.12 11.82 35.37
CA SER A 257 43.54 12.03 34.03
C SER A 257 42.32 11.12 33.82
N SER A 258 41.28 11.65 33.19
CA SER A 258 40.25 10.81 32.56
C SER A 258 40.90 9.89 31.52
N VAL A 259 40.44 8.64 31.45
CA VAL A 259 40.97 7.66 30.50
C VAL A 259 39.84 7.18 29.59
N PRO A 260 40.05 7.13 28.27
CA PRO A 260 39.03 6.65 27.36
C PRO A 260 38.85 5.14 27.56
N ILE A 261 37.63 4.69 27.38
CA ILE A 261 37.26 3.28 27.43
C ILE A 261 36.30 2.99 26.28
N GLN A 262 36.38 1.78 25.74
CA GLN A 262 35.45 1.29 24.74
C GLN A 262 34.72 0.10 25.32
N MET A 263 33.41 0.11 25.23
CA MET A 263 32.55 -0.99 25.67
C MET A 263 31.36 -1.16 24.73
N PRO A 264 30.73 -2.33 24.69
CA PRO A 264 29.47 -2.50 23.98
C PRO A 264 28.37 -1.62 24.58
N ILE A 265 27.47 -1.14 23.74
CA ILE A 265 26.25 -0.46 24.17
C ILE A 265 25.42 -1.39 25.03
N GLN A 266 25.02 -0.91 26.20
CA GLN A 266 24.17 -1.61 27.13
C GLN A 266 22.71 -1.29 26.89
N PRO A 267 21.80 -2.25 27.12
CA PRO A 267 20.37 -2.01 26.99
C PRO A 267 19.89 -0.98 28.04
N PRO A 268 18.70 -0.39 27.81
CA PRO A 268 18.03 0.45 28.79
C PRO A 268 18.04 -0.13 30.20
N ASN A 269 18.32 0.70 31.19
CA ASN A 269 18.30 0.35 32.62
C ASN A 269 19.32 -0.72 33.05
N ALA A 270 20.27 -1.10 32.18
CA ALA A 270 21.30 -2.06 32.55
C ALA A 270 22.09 -1.60 33.78
N ARG A 271 22.40 -2.55 34.66
CA ARG A 271 23.30 -2.36 35.78
C ARG A 271 24.75 -2.48 35.33
N LEU A 272 25.61 -1.57 35.80
CA LEU A 272 27.06 -1.73 35.73
C LEU A 272 27.70 -1.78 37.10
N SER A 273 28.68 -2.66 37.23
CA SER A 273 29.58 -2.70 38.37
C SER A 273 31.03 -2.63 37.90
N ALA A 274 31.92 -2.29 38.82
CA ALA A 274 33.35 -2.30 38.57
C ALA A 274 34.12 -2.93 39.72
N ARG A 275 35.31 -3.41 39.37
CA ARG A 275 36.32 -3.93 40.29
C ARG A 275 37.66 -3.30 39.94
N ILE A 276 38.47 -3.04 40.95
CA ILE A 276 39.79 -2.44 40.73
C ILE A 276 40.90 -3.31 41.29
N ALA A 277 42.05 -3.26 40.62
CA ALA A 277 43.32 -3.80 41.09
C ALA A 277 44.38 -2.70 41.00
N SER A 278 45.46 -2.82 41.77
CA SER A 278 46.57 -1.87 41.72
C SER A 278 47.92 -2.56 41.86
N SER A 279 48.99 -1.89 41.42
CA SER A 279 50.38 -2.29 41.68
C SER A 279 50.73 -2.40 43.17
N SER A 280 49.84 -2.02 44.09
CA SER A 280 49.98 -2.20 45.53
C SER A 280 48.67 -2.62 46.19
N ALA A 281 48.77 -3.27 47.34
CA ALA A 281 47.61 -3.69 48.14
C ALA A 281 46.87 -2.51 48.79
N ASN A 282 45.61 -2.76 49.16
CA ASN A 282 44.80 -1.89 50.03
C ASN A 282 44.73 -0.43 49.56
N ARG A 283 44.41 -0.23 48.28
CA ARG A 283 44.21 1.09 47.68
C ARG A 283 42.74 1.35 47.41
N ASN A 284 42.41 2.62 47.22
CA ASN A 284 41.10 3.03 46.75
C ASN A 284 41.24 4.04 45.61
N ILE A 285 40.22 4.08 44.76
CA ILE A 285 40.06 5.09 43.71
C ILE A 285 38.61 5.52 43.67
N THR A 286 38.37 6.81 43.53
CA THR A 286 37.03 7.38 43.32
C THR A 286 36.90 7.72 41.85
N LEU A 287 35.81 7.28 41.21
CA LEU A 287 35.56 7.52 39.80
C LEU A 287 34.13 7.96 39.51
N SER A 288 33.98 8.74 38.45
CA SER A 288 32.73 8.98 37.75
C SER A 288 32.86 8.52 36.30
N VAL A 289 31.73 8.32 35.64
CA VAL A 289 31.67 7.83 34.26
C VAL A 289 31.07 8.88 33.35
N TYR A 290 31.69 9.06 32.19
CA TYR A 290 31.15 9.84 31.09
C TYR A 290 30.50 8.87 30.10
N TYR A 291 29.25 9.13 29.74
CA TYR A 291 28.46 8.22 28.92
C TYR A 291 27.63 8.96 27.87
N HIS A 292 27.28 8.26 26.80
CA HIS A 292 26.30 8.67 25.80
C HIS A 292 25.04 7.83 25.92
N ILE A 293 23.93 8.35 25.40
CA ILE A 293 22.65 7.65 25.38
C ILE A 293 22.14 7.47 23.96
N TYR A 294 21.30 6.46 23.78
CA TYR A 294 20.73 6.07 22.50
C TYR A 294 19.22 5.88 22.59
N GLY A 295 18.57 5.88 21.43
CA GLY A 295 17.15 5.57 21.34
C GLY A 295 16.21 6.72 21.72
N GLU A 296 16.72 7.95 21.90
CA GLU A 296 15.86 9.14 21.94
C GLU A 296 15.40 9.44 20.51
N GLY A 297 14.08 9.47 20.27
CA GLY A 297 13.52 9.99 19.03
C GLY A 297 13.86 11.47 18.91
N GLN A 298 14.30 11.90 17.73
CA GLN A 298 14.51 13.32 17.44
C GLN A 298 13.20 14.06 17.21
#